data_AF-A0AAV0NT34-F1
#
_entry.id   AF-A0AAV0NT34-F1
#
_cell.length_a   1.000
_cell.length_b   1.000
_cell.length_c   1.000
_cell.angle_alpha   90.00
_cell.angle_beta   90.00
_cell.angle_gamma   90.00
#
_symmetry.space_group_name_H-M   'P 1'
#
loop_
_entity.id
_entity.type
_entity.pdbx_description
1 polymer ?
#
loop_
_entity_poly.entity_id
_entity_poly.type
_entity_poly.pdbx_seq_one_letter_code
_entity_poly.pdbx_strand_id
1 'polypeptide(L)'
;MAQPEIASAGSCCLLGIVSDDLLYVANLGDSRAVLGEKGNGRVVAERLTTDHNVGVEEVRKEVEARHPDDAKIVIHARGVWRIKGIIQVIENKNKNKKISCPA
;
A
#
# COMPACT_ATOMS: atom_id res chain seq x y z
N MET A 1 -18.49 26.37 10.96
CA MET A 1 -18.11 25.22 11.81
C MET A 1 -16.62 24.97 11.58
N ALA A 2 -15.80 24.94 12.64
CA ALA A 2 -14.39 24.66 12.49
C ALA A 2 -14.23 23.18 12.08
N GLN A 3 -13.69 22.93 10.89
CA GLN A 3 -13.34 21.58 10.46
C GLN A 3 -11.94 21.28 11.02
N PRO A 4 -11.78 20.25 11.89
CA PRO A 4 -10.47 19.95 12.43
C PRO A 4 -9.55 19.45 11.32
N GLU A 5 -8.37 20.07 11.16
CA GLU A 5 -7.45 19.80 10.05
C GLU A 5 -7.07 18.30 9.96
N ILE A 6 -6.95 17.64 11.12
CA ILE A 6 -6.65 16.21 11.23
C ILE A 6 -7.73 15.34 10.55
N ALA A 7 -9.01 15.74 10.58
CA ALA A 7 -10.08 14.98 9.93
C ALA A 7 -10.11 15.12 8.41
N SER A 8 -9.44 16.14 7.85
CA SER A 8 -9.31 16.35 6.40
C SER A 8 -8.00 15.83 5.82
N ALA A 9 -7.04 15.48 6.68
CA ALA A 9 -5.76 14.91 6.27
C ALA A 9 -5.83 13.38 6.25
N GLY A 10 -5.03 12.78 5.37
CA GLY A 10 -4.80 11.34 5.32
C GLY A 10 -3.31 11.05 5.24
N SER A 11 -2.90 9.88 5.71
CA SER A 11 -1.52 9.40 5.60
C SER A 11 -1.51 7.93 5.24
N CYS A 12 -0.48 7.51 4.50
CA CYS A 12 -0.13 6.11 4.42
C CYS A 12 0.43 5.64 5.77
N CYS A 13 0.25 4.36 6.09
CA CYS A 13 0.82 3.74 7.29
C CYS A 13 1.50 2.43 6.90
N LEU A 14 2.75 2.27 7.31
CA LEU A 14 3.50 1.03 7.18
C LEU A 14 4.00 0.64 8.57
N LEU A 15 3.63 -0.56 9.02
CA LEU A 15 3.97 -1.07 10.34
C LEU A 15 4.85 -2.31 10.18
N GLY A 16 5.97 -2.32 10.90
CA GLY A 16 6.85 -3.47 11.07
C GLY A 16 6.95 -3.82 12.56
N ILE A 17 6.73 -5.08 12.91
CA ILE A 17 6.90 -5.60 14.28
C ILE A 17 7.87 -6.78 14.21
N VAL A 18 8.92 -6.75 15.04
CA VAL A 18 9.84 -7.87 15.21
C VAL A 18 9.59 -8.48 16.58
N SER A 19 9.25 -9.77 16.61
CA SER A 19 9.04 -10.55 17.84
C SER A 19 9.35 -12.01 17.56
N ASP A 20 10.08 -12.68 18.46
CA ASP A 20 10.35 -14.13 18.41
C ASP A 20 10.86 -14.60 17.04
N ASP A 21 11.92 -13.95 16.54
CA ASP A 21 12.51 -14.22 15.23
C ASP A 21 11.52 -14.11 14.06
N LEU A 22 10.46 -13.33 14.21
CA LEU A 22 9.45 -13.08 13.19
C LEU A 22 9.29 -11.59 12.93
N LEU A 23 9.33 -11.23 11.64
CA LEU A 23 8.95 -9.92 11.15
C LEU A 23 7.51 -9.96 10.64
N TYR A 24 6.65 -9.15 11.24
CA TYR A 24 5.29 -8.88 10.79
C TYR A 24 5.27 -7.52 10.09
N VAL A 25 4.70 -7.46 8.89
CA VAL A 25 4.55 -6.23 8.11
C VAL A 25 3.09 -6.04 7.74
N ALA A 26 2.54 -4.86 8.05
CA ALA A 26 1.21 -4.42 7.62
C ALA A 26 1.32 -3.10 6.86
N ASN A 27 0.63 -2.98 5.73
CA ASN A 27 0.70 -1.81 4.86
C ASN A 27 -0.70 -1.26 4.53
N LEU A 28 -0.88 0.04 4.80
CA LEU A 28 -2.06 0.82 4.48
C LEU A 28 -1.65 1.98 3.57
N GLY A 29 -1.72 1.72 2.27
CA GLY A 29 -1.45 2.70 1.23
C GLY A 29 -0.27 2.28 0.34
N ASP A 30 0.48 3.24 -0.17
CA ASP A 30 1.53 3.02 -1.16
C ASP A 30 2.96 3.16 -0.62
N SER A 31 3.10 3.19 0.72
CA SER A 31 4.39 2.95 1.38
C SER A 31 4.86 1.51 1.12
N ARG A 32 6.19 1.29 1.20
CA ARG A 32 6.80 0.02 0.83
C ARG A 32 7.83 -0.47 1.83
N ALA A 33 7.68 -1.73 2.26
CA ALA A 33 8.73 -2.45 2.96
C ALA A 33 9.54 -3.32 1.98
N VAL A 34 10.86 -3.24 2.11
CA VAL A 34 11.83 -4.03 1.34
C VAL A 34 12.83 -4.62 2.33
N LEU A 35 12.98 -5.94 2.33
CA LEU A 35 13.96 -6.67 3.11
C LEU A 35 15.27 -6.73 2.33
N GLY A 36 16.36 -6.29 2.95
CA GLY A 36 17.71 -6.50 2.43
C GLY A 36 18.31 -7.74 3.06
N GLU A 37 18.56 -8.77 2.25
CA GLU A 37 19.26 -9.98 2.68
C GLU A 37 20.69 -9.96 2.14
N LYS A 38 21.68 -10.12 3.01
CA LYS A 38 23.09 -10.19 2.64
C LYS A 38 23.57 -11.64 2.71
N GLY A 39 24.00 -12.20 1.58
CA GLY A 39 24.52 -13.56 1.47
C GLY A 39 25.48 -13.70 0.30
N ASN A 40 26.49 -14.57 0.43
CA ASN A 40 27.48 -14.87 -0.64
C ASN A 40 28.12 -13.61 -1.27
N GLY A 41 28.40 -12.58 -0.46
CA GLY A 41 29.00 -11.33 -0.92
C GLY A 41 28.06 -10.42 -1.74
N ARG A 42 26.77 -10.73 -1.82
CA ARG A 42 25.75 -9.95 -2.54
C ARG A 42 24.64 -9.53 -1.58
N VAL A 43 23.89 -8.49 -1.97
CA VAL A 43 22.67 -8.06 -1.27
C VAL A 43 21.49 -8.26 -2.22
N VAL A 44 20.45 -8.95 -1.74
CA VAL A 44 19.18 -9.14 -2.44
C VAL A 44 18.13 -8.26 -1.77
N ALA A 45 17.34 -7.55 -2.59
CA ALA A 45 16.23 -6.73 -2.12
C ALA A 45 14.91 -7.45 -2.38
N GLU A 46 14.29 -8.00 -1.34
CA GLU A 46 12.98 -8.65 -1.43
C GLU A 46 11.88 -7.67 -1.02
N ARG A 47 10.92 -7.42 -1.92
CA ARG A 47 9.75 -6.61 -1.60
C ARG A 47 8.78 -7.37 -0.71
N LEU A 48 8.39 -6.77 0.41
CA LEU A 48 7.49 -7.40 1.38
C LEU A 48 6.03 -6.98 1.24
N THR A 49 5.78 -5.79 0.70
CA THR A 49 4.42 -5.23 0.56
C THR A 49 4.07 -4.91 -0.88
N THR A 50 2.79 -5.00 -1.20
CA THR A 50 2.24 -4.47 -2.45
C THR A 50 1.77 -3.04 -2.20
N ASP A 51 2.00 -2.14 -3.15
CA ASP A 51 1.50 -0.77 -3.03
C ASP A 51 -0.01 -0.76 -3.29
N HIS A 52 -0.78 -0.16 -2.39
CA HIS A 52 -2.21 0.04 -2.56
C HIS A 52 -2.46 1.37 -3.30
N ASN A 53 -2.02 1.42 -4.55
CA ASN A 53 -2.06 2.59 -5.42
C ASN A 53 -2.76 2.23 -6.74
N VAL A 54 -3.71 3.05 -7.20
CA VAL A 54 -4.41 2.84 -8.48
C VAL A 54 -3.52 3.05 -9.72
N GLY A 55 -2.26 3.43 -9.57
CA GLY A 55 -1.24 3.27 -10.60
C GLY A 55 -0.99 1.79 -10.95
N VAL A 56 -1.23 0.87 -10.01
CA VAL A 56 -1.16 -0.58 -10.21
C VAL A 56 -2.46 -1.08 -10.81
N GLU A 57 -2.38 -1.79 -11.93
CA GLU A 57 -3.55 -2.25 -12.69
C GLU A 57 -4.48 -3.15 -11.89
N GLU A 58 -3.93 -4.11 -11.15
CA GLU A 58 -4.75 -5.04 -10.36
C GLU A 58 -5.51 -4.33 -9.23
N VAL A 59 -4.93 -3.27 -8.68
CA VAL A 59 -5.62 -2.41 -7.70
C VAL A 59 -6.75 -1.63 -8.38
N ARG A 60 -6.56 -1.14 -9.62
CA ARG A 60 -7.65 -0.48 -10.36
C ARG A 60 -8.82 -1.41 -10.59
N LYS A 61 -8.55 -2.61 -11.11
CA LYS A 61 -9.59 -3.62 -11.38
C LYS A 61 -10.37 -3.98 -10.11
N GLU A 62 -9.67 -4.13 -8.99
CA GLU A 62 -10.31 -4.38 -7.70
C GLU A 62 -11.23 -3.24 -7.27
N VAL A 63 -10.78 -1.98 -7.42
CA VAL A 63 -11.59 -0.80 -7.09
C VAL A 63 -12.82 -0.70 -7.98
N GLU A 64 -12.65 -0.89 -9.29
CA GLU A 64 -13.74 -0.84 -10.27
C GLU A 64 -14.78 -1.94 -9.99
N ALA A 65 -14.33 -3.17 -9.71
CA ALA A 65 -15.23 -4.29 -9.40
C ALA A 65 -16.06 -4.07 -8.12
N ARG A 66 -15.53 -3.34 -7.13
CA ARG A 66 -16.25 -2.98 -5.89
C ARG A 66 -17.26 -1.85 -6.09
N HIS A 67 -17.18 -1.11 -7.19
CA HIS A 67 -18.03 0.05 -7.48
C HIS A 67 -18.62 -0.03 -8.90
N PRO A 68 -19.44 -1.05 -9.21
CA PRO A 68 -19.94 -1.29 -10.56
C PRO A 68 -20.81 -0.16 -11.11
N ASP A 69 -21.49 0.58 -10.23
CA ASP A 69 -22.38 1.70 -10.60
C ASP A 69 -21.64 3.04 -10.75
N ASP A 70 -20.32 3.06 -10.57
CA ASP A 70 -19.52 4.26 -10.54
C ASP A 70 -18.43 4.24 -11.61
N ALA A 71 -18.83 4.52 -12.85
CA ALA A 71 -17.92 4.56 -14.01
C ALA A 71 -16.78 5.60 -13.88
N LYS A 72 -16.82 6.48 -12.87
CA LYS A 72 -15.81 7.51 -12.60
C LYS A 72 -15.05 7.24 -11.30
N ILE A 73 -15.12 6.04 -10.75
CA ILE A 73 -14.41 5.69 -9.51
C ILE A 73 -12.90 5.83 -9.67
N VAL A 74 -12.35 5.40 -10.80
CA VAL A 74 -10.93 5.53 -11.17
C VAL A 74 -10.83 6.38 -12.45
N ILE A 75 -10.04 7.45 -12.40
CA ILE A 75 -9.90 8.41 -13.50
C ILE A 75 -8.42 8.61 -13.78
N HIS A 76 -8.02 8.57 -15.05
CA HIS A 76 -6.70 9.00 -15.48
C HIS A 76 -6.68 10.53 -15.63
N ALA A 77 -5.96 11.21 -14.74
CA ALA A 77 -5.90 12.67 -14.70
C ALA A 77 -4.48 13.14 -14.37
N ARG A 78 -4.00 14.16 -15.12
CA ARG A 78 -2.67 14.75 -14.93
C ARG A 78 -1.54 13.72 -15.02
N GLY A 79 -1.65 12.77 -15.96
CA GLY A 79 -0.62 11.75 -16.24
C GLY A 79 -0.58 10.58 -15.25
N VAL A 80 -1.52 10.50 -14.30
CA VAL A 80 -1.60 9.40 -13.32
C VAL A 80 -3.04 8.96 -13.09
N TRP A 81 -3.24 7.73 -12.62
CA TRP A 81 -4.54 7.20 -12.20
C TRP A 81 -4.89 7.68 -10.79
N ARG A 82 -6.15 8.10 -10.57
CA ARG A 82 -6.65 8.64 -9.29
C ARG A 82 -8.06 8.15 -8.98
N ILE A 83 -8.35 7.92 -7.71
CA ILE A 83 -9.71 7.74 -7.19
C ILE A 83 -10.43 9.07 -7.27
N LYS A 84 -11.55 9.11 -8.01
CA LYS A 84 -12.39 10.31 -8.19
C LYS A 84 -11.62 11.56 -8.65
N GLY A 85 -10.42 11.40 -9.22
CA GLY A 85 -9.52 12.50 -9.58
C GLY A 85 -8.75 13.14 -8.41
N ILE A 86 -8.87 12.61 -7.18
CA ILE A 86 -8.32 13.23 -5.97
C ILE A 86 -6.99 12.57 -5.58
N ILE A 87 -7.02 11.32 -5.12
CA ILE A 87 -5.87 10.60 -4.55
C ILE A 87 -5.52 9.35 -5.36
N GLN A 88 -4.30 8.85 -5.22
CA GLN A 88 -3.89 7.59 -5.87
C GLN A 88 -3.97 6.37 -4.94
N VAL A 89 -4.03 6.63 -3.64
CA VAL A 89 -3.90 5.62 -2.59
C VAL A 89 -5.28 5.09 -2.21
N ILE A 90 -5.37 3.80 -1.92
CA ILE A 90 -6.57 3.17 -1.36
C ILE A 90 -6.26 2.43 -0.05
N GLU A 91 -7.31 2.19 0.73
CA GLU A 91 -7.28 1.27 1.86
C GLU A 91 -7.56 -0.17 1.35
N ASN A 92 -6.58 -1.08 1.43
CA ASN A 92 -6.84 -2.51 1.22
C ASN A 92 -6.44 -3.30 2.48
N LYS A 93 -7.40 -4.04 3.04
CA LYS A 93 -7.32 -4.63 4.39
C LYS A 93 -6.61 -5.99 4.45
N ASN A 94 -6.17 -6.56 3.32
CA ASN A 94 -5.89 -7.99 3.22
C ASN A 94 -4.45 -8.39 2.86
N LYS A 95 -3.42 -7.60 3.20
CA LYS A 95 -2.02 -7.95 2.86
C LYS A 95 -1.03 -7.70 4.00
N ASN A 96 -1.16 -8.52 5.05
CA ASN A 96 -0.12 -8.62 6.07
C ASN A 96 0.85 -9.74 5.69
N LYS A 97 2.16 -9.49 5.79
CA LYS A 97 3.21 -10.48 5.55
C LYS A 97 3.87 -10.85 6.87
N LYS A 98 4.06 -12.14 7.09
CA LYS A 98 4.85 -12.70 8.20
C LYS A 98 6.07 -13.39 7.61
N ILE A 99 7.25 -13.09 8.14
CA ILE A 99 8.53 -13.57 7.64
C ILE A 99 9.34 -14.10 8.82
N SER A 100 9.93 -15.29 8.67
CA SER A 100 10.94 -15.77 9.61
C SER A 100 12.23 -15.01 9.42
N CYS A 101 12.71 -14.39 10.48
CA CYS A 101 14.05 -13.84 10.57
C CYS A 101 14.99 -14.99 10.96
N PRO A 102 15.98 -15.35 10.12
CA PRO A 102 17.06 -16.21 10.59
C PRO A 102 17.84 -15.43 11.67
N ALA A 103 18.10 -16.10 12.81
CA ALA A 103 18.97 -15.60 13.86
C ALA A 103 20.43 -15.46 13.40
#